data_AF-A0A9W9JUH5-F1
#
_entry.id   AF-A0A9W9JUH5-F1
#
_cell.length_a   1.000
_cell.length_b   1.000
_cell.length_c   1.000
_cell.angle_alpha   90.00
_cell.angle_beta   90.00
_cell.angle_gamma   90.00
#
_symmetry.space_group_name_H-M   'P 1'
#
loop_
_entity.id
_entity.type
_entity.pdbx_description
1 polymer ?
#
loop_
_entity_poly.entity_id
_entity_poly.type
_entity_poly.pdbx_seq_one_letter_code
_entity_poly.pdbx_strand_id
1 'polypeptide(L)'
;MDERPVYERALSESQLLEQLPREIATLIRTASGTEYLHALALGALQPECTESAFRLYEPIFVDLAARWLRLDTPADSISIFLAFARILPFATHLRPFASQYALSQAGPLSALAVSEELSFLKLNIPSARALLLAIFRLLSFDLETFSKAVSPLQLQSLFQHHDRVTRYLAVRCFALYMHAADAATEKMVRVNLGNEPIAGEWEGITVDYRVLGLWEERRWESLQKHMQNERLSRTESETLALMNRAQESFTARTAAVCGVLIPRLKDAPPSSFSVVKTPTAITNLRRIATSLLGFKPILLIGLPNAGKTSLINDVAATMGQAESMVTLHLNEQTDAKSLLGMYATSSATGSFAWQPGVLTKAAREGRWVLIEDLDRAPSEVLGLILPIIERGS
;
A
#
# COMPACT_ATOMS: atom_id res chain seq x y z
N MET A 1 -24.46 -24.33 -5.87
CA MET A 1 -23.56 -23.22 -5.50
C MET A 1 -22.29 -23.88 -4.99
N ASP A 2 -21.13 -23.57 -5.56
CA ASP A 2 -19.87 -24.14 -5.08
C ASP A 2 -19.68 -23.81 -3.59
N GLU A 3 -19.53 -24.83 -2.75
CA GLU A 3 -19.24 -24.70 -1.30
C GLU A 3 -17.84 -24.12 -1.01
N ARG A 4 -17.08 -23.77 -2.05
CA ARG A 4 -15.73 -23.23 -1.94
C ARG A 4 -15.76 -21.72 -1.71
N PRO A 5 -14.94 -21.20 -0.76
CA PRO A 5 -14.75 -19.77 -0.57
C PRO A 5 -14.35 -19.06 -1.86
N VAL A 6 -14.72 -17.79 -1.99
CA VAL A 6 -14.44 -16.95 -3.18
C VAL A 6 -12.94 -16.94 -3.54
N TYR A 7 -12.03 -16.83 -2.56
CA TYR A 7 -10.58 -16.77 -2.81
C TYR A 7 -9.98 -18.08 -3.37
N GLU A 8 -10.65 -19.23 -3.20
CA GLU A 8 -10.20 -20.51 -3.77
C GLU A 8 -10.55 -20.62 -5.26
N ARG A 9 -11.42 -19.75 -5.77
CA ARG A 9 -11.84 -19.71 -7.17
C ARG A 9 -10.77 -18.96 -7.96
N ALA A 10 -9.72 -19.67 -8.37
CA ALA A 10 -8.68 -19.15 -9.24
C ALA A 10 -9.22 -18.84 -10.65
N LEU A 11 -9.89 -17.69 -10.83
CA LEU A 11 -10.56 -17.33 -12.09
C LEU A 11 -9.55 -17.09 -13.22
N SER A 12 -9.74 -17.79 -14.34
CA SER A 12 -9.12 -17.43 -15.61
C SER A 12 -9.63 -16.07 -16.11
N GLU A 13 -8.93 -15.45 -17.08
CA GLU A 13 -9.35 -14.17 -17.65
C GLU A 13 -10.79 -14.23 -18.21
N SER A 14 -11.15 -15.33 -18.90
CA SER A 14 -12.52 -15.52 -19.40
C SER A 14 -13.54 -15.60 -18.28
N GLN A 15 -13.26 -16.35 -17.21
CA GLN A 15 -14.15 -16.47 -16.05
C GLN A 15 -14.29 -15.16 -15.27
N LEU A 16 -13.21 -14.38 -15.18
CA LEU A 16 -13.25 -13.04 -14.59
C LEU A 16 -14.18 -12.13 -15.40
N LEU A 17 -14.04 -12.13 -16.73
CA LEU A 17 -14.90 -11.33 -17.62
C LEU A 17 -16.36 -11.78 -17.63
N GLU A 18 -16.67 -13.02 -17.26
CA GLU A 18 -18.03 -13.52 -17.11
C GLU A 18 -18.70 -13.04 -15.81
N GLN A 19 -17.92 -12.83 -14.75
CA GLN A 19 -18.41 -12.34 -13.46
C GLN A 19 -18.59 -10.82 -13.43
N LEU A 20 -17.90 -10.09 -14.29
CA LEU A 20 -18.01 -8.63 -14.37
C LEU A 20 -19.34 -8.18 -15.00
N PRO A 21 -19.85 -6.99 -14.62
CA PRO A 21 -20.95 -6.35 -15.32
C PRO A 21 -20.70 -6.28 -16.82
N ARG A 22 -21.74 -6.53 -17.63
CA ARG A 22 -21.62 -6.66 -19.10
C ARG A 22 -20.91 -5.46 -19.73
N GLU A 23 -21.22 -4.25 -19.30
CA GLU A 23 -20.62 -3.01 -19.79
C GLU A 23 -19.10 -2.98 -19.55
N ILE A 24 -18.65 -3.29 -18.32
CA ILE A 24 -17.23 -3.36 -17.97
C ILE A 24 -16.54 -4.46 -18.78
N ALA A 25 -17.15 -5.65 -18.86
CA ALA A 25 -16.59 -6.77 -19.60
C ALA A 25 -16.52 -6.50 -21.12
N THR A 26 -17.44 -5.73 -21.68
CA THR A 26 -17.36 -5.29 -23.08
C THR A 26 -16.22 -4.31 -23.30
N LEU A 27 -16.08 -3.31 -22.42
CA LEU A 27 -15.00 -2.34 -22.50
C LEU A 27 -13.62 -2.99 -22.38
N ILE A 28 -13.44 -3.98 -21.50
CA ILE A 28 -12.15 -4.69 -21.40
C ILE A 28 -11.81 -5.44 -22.69
N ARG A 29 -12.82 -5.95 -23.44
CA ARG A 29 -12.60 -6.68 -24.69
C ARG A 29 -12.37 -5.76 -25.89
N THR A 30 -13.02 -4.60 -25.93
CA THR A 30 -13.08 -3.75 -27.14
C THR A 30 -12.27 -2.46 -27.04
N ALA A 31 -12.11 -1.91 -25.83
CA ALA A 31 -11.44 -0.63 -25.64
C ALA A 31 -9.91 -0.78 -25.69
N SER A 32 -9.22 0.36 -25.82
CA SER A 32 -7.76 0.44 -25.75
C SER A 32 -7.33 1.63 -24.90
N GLY A 33 -6.04 1.66 -24.51
CA GLY A 33 -5.46 2.76 -23.73
C GLY A 33 -6.20 3.05 -22.42
N THR A 34 -6.53 4.32 -22.19
CA THR A 34 -7.10 4.81 -20.92
C THR A 34 -8.44 4.17 -20.57
N GLU A 35 -9.31 3.94 -21.56
CA GLU A 35 -10.64 3.35 -21.34
C GLU A 35 -10.53 1.88 -20.92
N TYR A 36 -9.63 1.12 -21.57
CA TYR A 36 -9.32 -0.25 -21.20
C TYR A 36 -8.81 -0.35 -19.75
N LEU A 37 -7.84 0.49 -19.39
CA LEU A 37 -7.28 0.51 -18.03
C LEU A 37 -8.29 0.99 -16.99
N HIS A 38 -9.18 1.91 -17.35
CA HIS A 38 -10.26 2.34 -16.46
C HIS A 38 -11.29 1.21 -16.24
N ALA A 39 -11.70 0.50 -17.29
CA ALA A 39 -12.61 -0.63 -17.16
C ALA A 39 -12.00 -1.77 -16.31
N LEU A 40 -10.70 -2.07 -16.50
CA LEU A 40 -9.99 -3.01 -15.64
C LEU A 40 -9.95 -2.55 -14.17
N ALA A 41 -9.71 -1.26 -13.92
CA ALA A 41 -9.70 -0.72 -12.57
C ALA A 41 -11.08 -0.85 -11.90
N LEU A 42 -12.17 -0.53 -12.62
CA LEU A 42 -13.54 -0.70 -12.12
C LEU A 42 -13.89 -2.17 -11.87
N GLY A 43 -13.46 -3.08 -12.76
CA GLY A 43 -13.65 -4.52 -12.57
C GLY A 43 -12.89 -5.05 -11.35
N ALA A 44 -11.68 -4.54 -11.10
CA ALA A 44 -10.87 -4.93 -9.96
C ALA A 44 -11.40 -4.38 -8.61
N LEU A 45 -12.33 -3.42 -8.61
CA LEU A 45 -13.02 -2.96 -7.39
C LEU A 45 -14.10 -3.92 -6.89
N GLN A 46 -14.60 -4.80 -7.75
CA GLN A 46 -15.61 -5.80 -7.35
C GLN A 46 -14.96 -6.79 -6.38
N PRO A 47 -15.47 -6.96 -5.14
CA PRO A 47 -14.82 -7.77 -4.10
C PRO A 47 -14.50 -9.20 -4.52
N GLU A 48 -15.34 -9.79 -5.36
CA GLU A 48 -15.19 -11.16 -5.89
C GLU A 48 -14.09 -11.25 -6.95
N CYS A 49 -13.79 -10.14 -7.64
CA CYS A 49 -12.83 -10.08 -8.74
C CYS A 49 -11.48 -9.49 -8.33
N THR A 50 -11.39 -8.72 -7.24
CA THR A 50 -10.18 -7.95 -6.86
C THR A 50 -8.91 -8.81 -6.85
N GLU A 51 -8.94 -9.98 -6.21
CA GLU A 51 -7.77 -10.85 -6.08
C GLU A 51 -7.37 -11.49 -7.41
N SER A 52 -8.36 -11.96 -8.17
CA SER A 52 -8.14 -12.56 -9.49
C SER A 52 -7.62 -11.53 -10.48
N ALA A 53 -8.17 -10.31 -10.46
CA ALA A 53 -7.69 -9.19 -11.25
C ALA A 53 -6.26 -8.82 -10.87
N PHE A 54 -5.95 -8.77 -9.56
CA PHE A 54 -4.60 -8.51 -9.08
C PHE A 54 -3.61 -9.58 -9.53
N ARG A 55 -3.98 -10.87 -9.44
CA ARG A 55 -3.16 -11.98 -9.92
C ARG A 55 -2.86 -11.85 -11.43
N LEU A 56 -3.90 -11.69 -12.26
CA LEU A 56 -3.79 -11.71 -13.72
C LEU A 56 -3.08 -10.46 -14.27
N TYR A 57 -3.38 -9.29 -13.70
CA TYR A 57 -2.90 -7.99 -14.19
C TYR A 57 -1.88 -7.33 -13.26
N GLU A 58 -1.22 -8.13 -12.42
CA GLU A 58 -0.21 -7.66 -11.47
C GLU A 58 0.78 -6.62 -12.04
N PRO A 59 1.36 -6.81 -13.26
CA PRO A 59 2.37 -5.87 -13.76
C PRO A 59 1.83 -4.45 -13.99
N ILE A 60 0.55 -4.31 -14.35
CA ILE A 60 -0.11 -3.01 -14.57
C ILE A 60 -0.86 -2.50 -13.34
N PHE A 61 -0.89 -3.27 -12.25
CA PHE A 61 -1.85 -3.03 -11.17
C PHE A 61 -1.59 -1.75 -10.37
N VAL A 62 -0.36 -1.23 -10.38
CA VAL A 62 -0.06 0.10 -9.85
C VAL A 62 -0.91 1.16 -10.51
N ASP A 63 -1.09 1.10 -11.84
CA ASP A 63 -1.93 2.08 -12.53
C ASP A 63 -3.42 1.86 -12.26
N LEU A 64 -3.86 0.61 -12.15
CA LEU A 64 -5.24 0.29 -11.80
C LEU A 64 -5.59 0.85 -10.40
N ALA A 65 -4.71 0.64 -9.43
CA ALA A 65 -4.85 1.18 -8.08
C ALA A 65 -4.75 2.71 -8.04
N ALA A 66 -3.91 3.33 -8.90
CA ALA A 66 -3.84 4.78 -9.03
C ALA A 66 -5.15 5.38 -9.56
N ARG A 67 -5.87 4.67 -10.44
CA ARG A 67 -7.18 5.09 -10.98
C ARG A 67 -8.29 5.02 -9.93
N TRP A 68 -8.23 4.07 -9.00
CA TRP A 68 -9.16 4.03 -7.87
C TRP A 68 -9.17 5.32 -7.07
N LEU A 69 -8.01 5.95 -6.89
CA LEU A 69 -7.87 7.20 -6.15
C LEU A 69 -8.54 8.42 -6.82
N ARG A 70 -8.98 8.28 -8.07
CA ARG A 70 -9.64 9.33 -8.87
C ARG A 70 -11.14 9.11 -9.01
N LEU A 71 -11.69 8.08 -8.38
CA LEU A 71 -13.12 7.83 -8.38
C LEU A 71 -13.77 8.71 -7.32
N ASP A 72 -14.77 9.50 -7.74
CA ASP A 72 -15.37 10.53 -6.90
C ASP A 72 -16.71 10.11 -6.28
N THR A 73 -17.22 8.90 -6.57
CA THR A 73 -18.54 8.50 -6.05
C THR A 73 -18.44 7.95 -4.62
N PRO A 74 -19.39 8.28 -3.73
CA PRO A 74 -19.38 7.79 -2.35
C PRO A 74 -19.56 6.27 -2.25
N ALA A 75 -20.22 5.66 -3.23
CA ALA A 75 -20.36 4.20 -3.32
C ALA A 75 -19.01 3.51 -3.64
N ASP A 76 -18.15 4.16 -4.43
CA ASP A 76 -16.81 3.66 -4.72
C ASP A 76 -15.91 3.74 -3.48
N SER A 77 -16.15 4.69 -2.56
CA SER A 77 -15.24 4.93 -1.44
C SER A 77 -15.05 3.73 -0.51
N ILE A 78 -16.15 3.02 -0.21
CA ILE A 78 -16.07 1.77 0.58
C ILE A 78 -15.35 0.70 -0.24
N SER A 79 -15.73 0.52 -1.51
CA SER A 79 -15.18 -0.50 -2.41
C SER A 79 -13.67 -0.38 -2.61
N ILE A 80 -13.15 0.85 -2.73
CA ILE A 80 -11.69 1.12 -2.82
C ILE A 80 -10.98 0.63 -1.56
N PHE A 81 -11.54 0.93 -0.39
CA PHE A 81 -10.98 0.51 0.89
C PHE A 81 -10.99 -1.02 1.04
N LEU A 82 -12.09 -1.68 0.65
CA LEU A 82 -12.19 -3.14 0.60
C LEU A 82 -11.14 -3.74 -0.34
N ALA A 83 -10.98 -3.17 -1.54
CA ALA A 83 -10.06 -3.66 -2.55
C ALA A 83 -8.60 -3.58 -2.06
N PHE A 84 -8.18 -2.45 -1.48
CA PHE A 84 -6.85 -2.32 -0.89
C PHE A 84 -6.63 -3.32 0.26
N ALA A 85 -7.60 -3.46 1.17
CA ALA A 85 -7.50 -4.38 2.30
C ALA A 85 -7.33 -5.85 1.88
N ARG A 86 -7.80 -6.23 0.67
CA ARG A 86 -7.63 -7.58 0.13
C ARG A 86 -6.24 -7.85 -0.41
N ILE A 87 -5.59 -6.86 -1.02
CA ILE A 87 -4.36 -7.06 -1.83
C ILE A 87 -3.09 -6.54 -1.17
N LEU A 88 -3.18 -5.53 -0.29
CA LEU A 88 -2.02 -4.86 0.31
C LEU A 88 -0.97 -5.81 0.91
N PRO A 89 -1.37 -6.91 1.56
CA PRO A 89 -0.36 -7.77 2.13
C PRO A 89 0.52 -8.50 1.09
N PHE A 90 0.08 -8.55 -0.17
CA PHE A 90 0.84 -9.07 -1.31
C PHE A 90 1.39 -7.97 -2.22
N ALA A 91 0.80 -6.77 -2.11
CA ALA A 91 1.09 -5.58 -2.90
C ALA A 91 1.54 -4.45 -1.98
N THR A 92 2.54 -4.72 -1.13
CA THR A 92 2.98 -3.74 -0.12
C THR A 92 3.30 -2.40 -0.76
N HIS A 93 3.84 -2.39 -2.00
CA HIS A 93 4.16 -1.18 -2.77
C HIS A 93 2.98 -0.21 -2.92
N LEU A 94 1.74 -0.69 -2.83
CA LEU A 94 0.53 0.11 -2.87
C LEU A 94 0.11 0.71 -1.52
N ARG A 95 0.81 0.38 -0.42
CA ARG A 95 0.57 0.97 0.93
C ARG A 95 0.45 2.48 0.89
N PRO A 96 1.31 3.25 0.18
CA PRO A 96 1.21 4.70 0.15
C PRO A 96 -0.09 5.21 -0.48
N PHE A 97 -0.62 4.52 -1.51
CA PHE A 97 -1.93 4.84 -2.09
C PHE A 97 -3.05 4.59 -1.10
N ALA A 98 -3.07 3.41 -0.49
CA ALA A 98 -4.09 3.05 0.48
C ALA A 98 -4.06 3.97 1.72
N SER A 99 -2.87 4.32 2.22
CA SER A 99 -2.73 5.22 3.37
C SER A 99 -3.13 6.65 3.03
N GLN A 100 -2.72 7.16 1.87
CA GLN A 100 -3.15 8.50 1.42
C GLN A 100 -4.65 8.54 1.25
N TYR A 101 -5.25 7.49 0.66
CA TYR A 101 -6.69 7.39 0.50
C TYR A 101 -7.38 7.38 1.87
N ALA A 102 -7.01 6.47 2.76
CA ALA A 102 -7.58 6.35 4.10
C ALA A 102 -7.46 7.66 4.91
N LEU A 103 -6.32 8.36 4.82
CA LEU A 103 -6.10 9.64 5.50
C LEU A 103 -6.83 10.81 4.84
N SER A 104 -6.99 10.82 3.51
CA SER A 104 -7.75 11.85 2.79
C SER A 104 -9.24 11.78 3.08
N GLN A 105 -9.77 10.56 3.23
CA GLN A 105 -11.08 10.34 3.80
C GLN A 105 -11.09 10.78 5.28
N ALA A 106 -9.96 10.72 5.98
CA ALA A 106 -9.83 11.10 7.39
C ALA A 106 -9.39 12.57 7.65
N GLY A 107 -9.88 13.56 6.88
CA GLY A 107 -9.63 15.01 7.08
C GLY A 107 -9.93 15.57 8.48
N PRO A 108 -9.85 16.90 8.75
CA PRO A 108 -9.77 17.46 10.12
C PRO A 108 -10.97 17.15 11.03
N LEU A 109 -12.05 16.61 10.47
CA LEU A 109 -13.11 15.87 11.11
C LEU A 109 -13.21 14.52 10.35
N SER A 110 -12.39 13.54 10.75
CA SER A 110 -12.09 12.30 10.00
C SER A 110 -13.34 11.65 9.41
N ALA A 111 -13.47 11.11 8.18
CA ALA A 111 -14.72 10.47 7.73
C ALA A 111 -14.92 9.01 8.21
N LEU A 112 -13.95 8.46 8.95
CA LEU A 112 -14.17 7.40 9.94
C LEU A 112 -14.41 8.01 11.35
N ALA A 113 -14.73 9.31 11.43
CA ALA A 113 -15.13 10.07 12.61
C ALA A 113 -16.32 11.05 12.37
N VAL A 114 -16.56 11.62 11.18
CA VAL A 114 -17.43 12.76 10.78
C VAL A 114 -17.29 13.01 9.24
N SER A 115 -17.78 12.11 8.41
CA SER A 115 -18.60 12.58 7.28
C SER A 115 -20.02 12.29 7.73
N GLU A 116 -20.94 13.26 7.65
CA GLU A 116 -22.33 13.05 8.05
C GLU A 116 -22.99 11.88 7.31
N GLU A 117 -22.39 11.37 6.23
CA GLU A 117 -22.89 10.24 5.44
C GLU A 117 -22.32 8.86 5.83
N LEU A 118 -21.17 8.77 6.54
CA LEU A 118 -20.45 7.50 6.81
C LEU A 118 -20.39 7.09 8.29
N SER A 119 -21.30 7.54 9.14
CA SER A 119 -21.34 6.96 10.49
C SER A 119 -21.69 5.46 10.38
N PHE A 120 -20.94 4.58 11.05
CA PHE A 120 -21.21 3.13 11.03
C PHE A 120 -22.65 2.78 11.41
N LEU A 121 -23.30 3.64 12.20
CA LEU A 121 -24.70 3.52 12.60
C LEU A 121 -25.70 3.79 11.47
N LYS A 122 -25.30 4.54 10.42
CA LYS A 122 -26.11 4.80 9.23
C LYS A 122 -25.89 3.77 8.12
N LEU A 123 -24.80 3.01 8.17
CA LEU A 123 -24.51 1.95 7.19
C LEU A 123 -25.47 0.77 7.37
N ASN A 124 -25.83 0.14 6.25
CA ASN A 124 -26.50 -1.14 6.30
C ASN A 124 -25.56 -2.22 6.90
N ILE A 125 -26.14 -3.30 7.43
CA ILE A 125 -25.38 -4.37 8.10
C ILE A 125 -24.28 -4.94 7.18
N PRO A 126 -24.54 -5.28 5.90
CA PRO A 126 -23.52 -5.83 5.01
C PRO A 126 -22.33 -4.89 4.79
N SER A 127 -22.57 -3.60 4.51
CA SER A 127 -21.50 -2.63 4.29
C SER A 127 -20.71 -2.36 5.58
N ALA A 128 -21.38 -2.31 6.73
CA ALA A 128 -20.70 -2.18 8.02
C ALA A 128 -19.77 -3.38 8.31
N ARG A 129 -20.23 -4.61 8.04
CA ARG A 129 -19.41 -5.83 8.18
C ARG A 129 -18.22 -5.82 7.23
N ALA A 130 -18.44 -5.49 5.96
CA ALA A 130 -17.38 -5.44 4.95
C ALA A 130 -16.32 -4.41 5.32
N LEU A 131 -16.73 -3.21 5.71
CA LEU A 131 -15.83 -2.14 6.12
C LEU A 131 -15.02 -2.52 7.37
N LEU A 132 -15.67 -3.09 8.40
CA LEU A 132 -14.96 -3.53 9.60
C LEU A 132 -13.99 -4.70 9.32
N LEU A 133 -14.34 -5.61 8.40
CA LEU A 133 -13.43 -6.67 7.96
C LEU A 133 -12.22 -6.09 7.21
N ALA A 134 -12.41 -5.06 6.39
CA ALA A 134 -11.32 -4.35 5.75
C ALA A 134 -10.44 -3.60 6.75
N ILE A 135 -11.04 -2.93 7.75
CA ILE A 135 -10.29 -2.31 8.85
C ILE A 135 -9.47 -3.37 9.59
N PHE A 136 -10.07 -4.52 9.93
CA PHE A 136 -9.36 -5.63 10.56
C PHE A 136 -8.14 -6.05 9.72
N ARG A 137 -8.32 -6.30 8.43
CA ARG A 137 -7.24 -6.68 7.50
C ARG A 137 -6.12 -5.63 7.44
N LEU A 138 -6.48 -4.35 7.37
CA LEU A 138 -5.50 -3.25 7.29
C LEU A 138 -4.73 -3.05 8.60
N LEU A 139 -5.42 -3.09 9.75
CA LEU A 139 -4.77 -3.00 11.06
C LEU A 139 -3.89 -4.22 11.33
N SER A 140 -4.27 -5.42 10.86
CA SER A 140 -3.43 -6.62 10.93
C SER A 140 -2.21 -6.54 10.01
N PHE A 141 -2.31 -5.86 8.86
CA PHE A 141 -1.20 -5.66 7.93
C PHE A 141 -0.21 -4.59 8.42
N ASP A 142 -0.71 -3.40 8.79
CA ASP A 142 0.11 -2.27 9.22
C ASP A 142 -0.69 -1.37 10.17
N LEU A 143 -0.63 -1.72 11.46
CA LEU A 143 -1.32 -1.01 12.52
C LEU A 143 -0.91 0.46 12.63
N GLU A 144 0.38 0.76 12.49
CA GLU A 144 0.91 2.12 12.71
C GLU A 144 0.38 3.09 11.64
N THR A 145 0.31 2.66 10.39
CA THR A 145 -0.19 3.49 9.30
C THR A 145 -1.70 3.65 9.35
N PHE A 146 -2.44 2.55 9.49
CA PHE A 146 -3.89 2.57 9.31
C PHE A 146 -4.67 2.93 10.58
N SER A 147 -4.08 2.81 11.77
CA SER A 147 -4.71 3.31 13.02
C SER A 147 -5.01 4.81 12.96
N LYS A 148 -4.18 5.60 12.25
CA LYS A 148 -4.37 7.05 12.07
C LYS A 148 -5.66 7.41 11.34
N ALA A 149 -6.20 6.50 10.55
CA ALA A 149 -7.46 6.69 9.83
C ALA A 149 -8.68 6.19 10.63
N VAL A 150 -8.51 5.47 11.74
CA VAL A 150 -9.61 4.79 12.46
C VAL A 150 -9.96 5.52 13.75
N SER A 151 -11.25 5.79 13.98
CA SER A 151 -11.72 6.34 15.25
C SER A 151 -12.03 5.24 16.29
N PRO A 152 -11.32 5.19 17.43
CA PRO A 152 -11.61 4.21 18.48
C PRO A 152 -13.00 4.42 19.10
N LEU A 153 -13.49 5.66 19.15
CA LEU A 153 -14.83 5.98 19.66
C LEU A 153 -15.94 5.42 18.77
N GLN A 154 -15.76 5.49 17.44
CA GLN A 154 -16.72 4.89 16.52
C GLN A 154 -16.72 3.36 16.61
N LEU A 155 -15.55 2.73 16.72
CA LEU A 155 -15.47 1.28 16.98
C LEU A 155 -16.19 0.89 18.28
N GLN A 156 -15.97 1.65 19.35
CA GLN A 156 -16.61 1.39 20.65
C GLN A 156 -18.14 1.57 20.59
N SER A 157 -18.65 2.52 19.80
CA SER A 157 -20.09 2.73 19.62
C SER A 157 -20.81 1.49 19.06
N LEU A 158 -20.09 0.63 18.34
CA LEU A 158 -20.62 -0.61 17.75
C LEU A 158 -20.60 -1.81 18.71
N PHE A 159 -20.09 -1.65 19.93
CA PHE A 159 -20.08 -2.76 20.91
C PHE A 159 -21.51 -3.16 21.33
N GLN A 160 -22.48 -2.28 21.13
CA GLN A 160 -23.90 -2.54 21.40
C GLN A 160 -24.71 -2.79 20.12
N HIS A 161 -24.04 -2.95 18.96
CA HIS A 161 -24.73 -3.18 17.69
C HIS A 161 -25.56 -4.47 17.74
N HIS A 162 -26.73 -4.45 17.09
CA HIS A 162 -27.69 -5.57 17.10
C HIS A 162 -27.13 -6.83 16.42
N ASP A 163 -26.36 -6.65 15.35
CA ASP A 163 -25.66 -7.73 14.68
C ASP A 163 -24.40 -8.20 15.45
N ARG A 164 -24.32 -9.52 15.71
CA ARG A 164 -23.23 -10.14 16.47
C ARG A 164 -21.90 -10.08 15.71
N VAL A 165 -21.90 -10.22 14.39
CA VAL A 165 -20.69 -10.20 13.56
C VAL A 165 -20.08 -8.80 13.54
N THR A 166 -20.89 -7.77 13.28
CA THR A 166 -20.47 -6.35 13.38
C THR A 166 -19.89 -6.05 14.76
N ARG A 167 -20.56 -6.48 15.83
CA ARG A 167 -20.08 -6.30 17.20
C ARG A 167 -18.72 -6.97 17.43
N TYR A 168 -18.55 -8.21 16.96
CA TYR A 168 -17.29 -8.93 17.06
C TYR A 168 -16.16 -8.21 16.32
N LEU A 169 -16.37 -7.85 15.06
CA LEU A 169 -15.36 -7.16 14.25
C LEU A 169 -14.98 -5.82 14.85
N ALA A 170 -15.94 -5.06 15.39
CA ALA A 170 -15.67 -3.80 16.08
C ALA A 170 -14.80 -4.01 17.33
N VAL A 171 -15.11 -5.00 18.17
CA VAL A 171 -14.30 -5.37 19.35
C VAL A 171 -12.90 -5.80 18.94
N ARG A 172 -12.76 -6.60 17.87
CA ARG A 172 -11.46 -7.06 17.36
C ARG A 172 -10.61 -5.91 16.81
N CYS A 173 -11.20 -5.01 16.02
CA CYS A 173 -10.50 -3.84 15.51
C CYS A 173 -10.05 -2.93 16.66
N PHE A 174 -10.91 -2.73 17.67
CA PHE A 174 -10.57 -1.94 18.84
C PHE A 174 -9.44 -2.58 19.66
N ALA A 175 -9.47 -3.89 19.83
CA ALA A 175 -8.41 -4.62 20.52
C ALA A 175 -7.05 -4.49 19.80
N LEU A 176 -7.03 -4.60 18.46
CA LEU A 176 -5.83 -4.34 17.65
C LEU A 176 -5.35 -2.90 17.83
N TYR A 177 -6.25 -1.92 17.71
CA TYR A 177 -5.95 -0.50 17.90
C TYR A 177 -5.32 -0.21 19.27
N MET A 178 -5.83 -0.83 20.34
CA MET A 178 -5.36 -0.63 21.70
C MET A 178 -4.10 -1.43 22.05
N HIS A 179 -3.53 -2.21 21.11
CA HIS A 179 -2.48 -3.19 21.39
C HIS A 179 -2.84 -4.12 22.57
N ALA A 180 -4.10 -4.54 22.63
CA ALA A 180 -4.59 -5.37 23.73
C ALA A 180 -3.98 -6.77 23.66
N ALA A 181 -3.44 -7.25 24.78
CA ALA A 181 -2.98 -8.63 24.91
C ALA A 181 -4.14 -9.63 24.73
N ASP A 182 -3.82 -10.89 24.41
CA ASP A 182 -4.81 -11.92 24.10
C ASP A 182 -5.87 -12.09 25.20
N ALA A 183 -5.44 -12.13 26.47
CA ALA A 183 -6.35 -12.24 27.60
C ALA A 183 -7.32 -11.06 27.72
N ALA A 184 -6.86 -9.84 27.41
CA ALA A 184 -7.70 -8.64 27.41
C ALA A 184 -8.68 -8.67 26.23
N THR A 185 -8.20 -9.05 25.04
CA THR A 185 -9.03 -9.22 23.84
C THR A 185 -10.13 -10.25 24.07
N GLU A 186 -9.79 -11.41 24.63
CA GLU A 186 -10.76 -12.46 24.93
C GLU A 186 -11.80 -11.99 25.97
N LYS A 187 -11.36 -11.30 27.02
CA LYS A 187 -12.27 -10.70 28.01
C LYS A 187 -13.24 -9.72 27.37
N MET A 188 -12.77 -8.85 26.47
CA MET A 188 -13.62 -7.92 25.74
C MET A 188 -14.64 -8.63 24.85
N VAL A 189 -14.23 -9.69 24.14
CA VAL A 189 -15.15 -10.50 23.33
C VAL A 189 -16.22 -11.15 24.22
N ARG A 190 -15.82 -11.78 25.33
CA ARG A 190 -16.76 -12.44 26.26
C ARG A 190 -17.76 -11.48 26.87
N VAL A 191 -17.32 -10.29 27.31
CA VAL A 191 -18.21 -9.28 27.91
C VAL A 191 -19.26 -8.76 26.92
N ASN A 192 -18.86 -8.55 25.66
CA ASN A 192 -19.75 -7.95 24.67
C ASN A 192 -20.60 -8.97 23.90
N LEU A 193 -20.15 -10.23 23.75
CA LEU A 193 -20.77 -11.23 22.86
C LEU A 193 -21.17 -12.53 23.57
N GLY A 194 -20.73 -12.75 24.81
CA GLY A 194 -20.89 -14.01 25.52
C GLY A 194 -19.99 -15.12 24.96
N ASN A 195 -20.38 -16.38 25.23
CA ASN A 195 -19.60 -17.57 24.85
C ASN A 195 -20.16 -18.31 23.63
N GLU A 196 -21.31 -17.88 23.10
CA GLU A 196 -21.96 -18.51 21.95
C GLU A 196 -21.16 -18.31 20.65
N PRO A 197 -21.20 -19.28 19.71
CA PRO A 197 -20.64 -19.11 18.37
C PRO A 197 -21.12 -17.84 17.68
N ILE A 198 -20.24 -17.24 16.88
CA ILE A 198 -20.54 -16.01 16.14
C ILE A 198 -20.57 -16.38 14.65
N ALA A 199 -21.65 -17.06 14.24
CA ALA A 199 -21.84 -17.48 12.87
C ALA A 199 -22.14 -16.26 11.96
N GLY A 200 -21.41 -16.15 10.86
CA GLY A 200 -21.61 -15.09 9.86
C GLY A 200 -21.07 -15.48 8.49
N GLU A 201 -21.54 -14.78 7.47
CA GLU A 201 -21.06 -14.96 6.11
C GLU A 201 -19.68 -14.31 5.92
N TRP A 202 -18.74 -15.07 5.36
CA TRP A 202 -17.38 -14.66 5.02
C TRP A 202 -16.98 -15.33 3.70
N GLU A 203 -16.63 -14.54 2.68
CA GLU A 203 -16.17 -15.03 1.37
C GLU A 203 -17.11 -16.08 0.73
N GLY A 204 -18.43 -15.91 0.89
CA GLY A 204 -19.46 -16.79 0.34
C GLY A 204 -19.74 -18.08 1.13
N ILE A 205 -19.12 -18.26 2.29
CA ILE A 205 -19.38 -19.37 3.22
C ILE A 205 -19.78 -18.85 4.61
N THR A 206 -20.41 -19.68 5.43
CA THR A 206 -20.69 -19.32 6.84
C THR A 206 -19.57 -19.84 7.74
N VAL A 207 -18.97 -18.96 8.54
CA VAL A 207 -17.88 -19.29 9.47
C VAL A 207 -18.18 -18.80 10.88
N ASP A 208 -17.54 -19.39 11.88
CA ASP A 208 -17.48 -18.81 13.22
C ASP A 208 -16.40 -17.73 13.27
N TYR A 209 -16.82 -16.48 13.43
CA TYR A 209 -15.93 -15.33 13.47
C TYR A 209 -14.92 -15.37 14.60
N ARG A 210 -15.15 -16.15 15.67
CA ARG A 210 -14.17 -16.30 16.77
C ARG A 210 -12.80 -16.79 16.27
N VAL A 211 -12.79 -17.56 15.18
CA VAL A 211 -11.57 -18.06 14.52
C VAL A 211 -11.26 -17.34 13.20
N LEU A 212 -11.74 -16.10 13.02
CA LEU A 212 -11.52 -15.29 11.81
C LEU A 212 -10.04 -15.20 11.41
N GLY A 213 -9.13 -15.11 12.39
CA GLY A 213 -7.69 -15.08 12.13
C GLY A 213 -7.19 -16.31 11.35
N LEU A 214 -7.67 -17.50 11.68
CA LEU A 214 -7.31 -18.74 10.97
C LEU A 214 -7.86 -18.77 9.54
N TRP A 215 -9.06 -18.22 9.32
CA TRP A 215 -9.66 -18.11 8.00
C TRP A 215 -8.92 -17.12 7.10
N GLU A 216 -8.53 -15.96 7.63
CA GLU A 216 -7.71 -14.99 6.91
C GLU A 216 -6.29 -15.52 6.64
N GLU A 217 -5.69 -16.28 7.57
CA GLU A 217 -4.40 -16.95 7.35
C GLU A 217 -4.49 -17.99 6.23
N ARG A 218 -5.52 -18.84 6.23
CA ARG A 218 -5.75 -19.80 5.13
C ARG A 218 -5.95 -19.09 3.79
N ARG A 219 -6.74 -18.00 3.77
CA ARG A 219 -6.92 -17.16 2.58
C ARG A 219 -5.57 -16.62 2.11
N TRP A 220 -4.75 -16.15 3.04
CA TRP A 220 -3.43 -15.61 2.73
C TRP A 220 -2.54 -16.63 2.04
N GLU A 221 -2.38 -17.81 2.63
CA GLU A 221 -1.50 -18.85 2.09
C GLU A 221 -1.93 -19.30 0.69
N SER A 222 -3.25 -19.44 0.49
CA SER A 222 -3.82 -19.83 -0.81
C SER A 222 -3.50 -18.79 -1.89
N LEU A 223 -3.77 -17.52 -1.60
CA LEU A 223 -3.51 -16.41 -2.53
C LEU A 223 -2.02 -16.26 -2.82
N GLN A 224 -1.17 -16.36 -1.79
CA GLN A 224 0.28 -16.29 -1.96
C GLN A 224 0.79 -17.39 -2.91
N LYS A 225 0.29 -18.63 -2.76
CA LYS A 225 0.62 -19.75 -3.66
C LYS A 225 0.15 -19.47 -5.08
N HIS A 226 -1.09 -19.01 -5.26
CA HIS A 226 -1.64 -18.69 -6.59
C HIS A 226 -0.84 -17.58 -7.29
N MET A 227 -0.46 -16.54 -6.54
CA MET A 227 0.35 -15.44 -7.07
C MET A 227 1.77 -15.87 -7.46
N GLN A 228 2.43 -16.68 -6.62
CA GLN A 228 3.75 -17.21 -6.94
C GLN A 228 3.71 -18.07 -8.20
N ASN A 229 2.71 -18.94 -8.33
CA ASN A 229 2.53 -19.75 -9.53
C ASN A 229 2.31 -18.88 -10.78
N GLU A 230 1.47 -17.84 -10.68
CA GLU A 230 1.22 -16.92 -11.80
C GLU A 230 2.51 -16.21 -12.23
N ARG A 231 3.27 -15.66 -11.26
CA ARG A 231 4.55 -14.98 -11.52
C ARG A 231 5.59 -15.91 -12.17
N LEU A 232 5.59 -17.20 -11.82
CA LEU A 232 6.48 -18.21 -12.42
C LEU A 232 6.03 -18.62 -13.82
N SER A 233 4.73 -18.67 -14.08
CA SER A 233 4.17 -19.02 -15.37
C SER A 233 4.28 -17.89 -16.40
N ARG A 234 4.22 -16.63 -15.94
CA ARG A 234 4.21 -15.46 -16.81
C ARG A 234 5.56 -15.26 -17.46
N THR A 235 5.56 -15.21 -18.79
CA THR A 235 6.77 -14.92 -19.56
C THR A 235 7.10 -13.43 -19.55
N GLU A 236 8.37 -13.09 -19.79
CA GLU A 236 8.79 -11.69 -19.94
C GLU A 236 8.07 -11.03 -21.13
N SER A 237 7.86 -11.78 -22.21
CA SER A 237 7.16 -11.31 -23.41
C SER A 237 5.71 -10.89 -23.12
N GLU A 238 4.97 -11.67 -22.33
CA GLU A 238 3.59 -11.34 -21.93
C GLU A 238 3.55 -10.09 -21.06
N THR A 239 4.48 -10.00 -20.11
CA THR A 239 4.61 -8.82 -19.23
C THR A 239 4.88 -7.56 -20.05
N LEU A 240 5.82 -7.64 -21.01
CA LEU A 240 6.13 -6.54 -21.91
C LEU A 240 4.95 -6.21 -22.85
N ALA A 241 4.22 -7.20 -23.34
CA ALA A 241 3.05 -6.96 -24.18
C ALA A 241 1.94 -6.20 -23.41
N LEU A 242 1.68 -6.57 -22.15
CA LEU A 242 0.75 -5.86 -21.28
C LEU A 242 1.22 -4.42 -21.00
N MET A 243 2.51 -4.24 -20.69
CA MET A 243 3.10 -2.92 -20.48
C MET A 243 2.98 -2.03 -21.73
N ASN A 244 3.39 -2.54 -22.89
CA ASN A 244 3.43 -1.79 -24.14
C ASN A 244 2.02 -1.39 -24.60
N ARG A 245 1.01 -2.24 -24.39
CA ARG A 245 -0.40 -1.91 -24.69
C ARG A 245 -0.90 -0.70 -23.89
N ALA A 246 -0.34 -0.47 -22.71
CA ALA A 246 -0.82 0.49 -21.72
C ALA A 246 0.10 1.71 -21.54
N GLN A 247 1.32 1.69 -22.09
CA GLN A 247 2.41 2.60 -21.72
C GLN A 247 2.08 4.08 -21.88
N GLU A 248 1.35 4.44 -22.94
CA GLU A 248 1.00 5.83 -23.23
C GLU A 248 -0.23 6.32 -22.44
N SER A 249 -0.92 5.42 -21.74
CA SER A 249 -2.18 5.68 -21.06
C SER A 249 -2.08 5.67 -19.53
N PHE A 250 -0.88 5.46 -18.97
CA PHE A 250 -0.70 5.47 -17.53
C PHE A 250 -0.98 6.84 -16.91
N THR A 251 -1.50 6.82 -15.69
CA THR A 251 -1.80 8.03 -14.92
C THR A 251 -0.52 8.72 -14.42
N ALA A 252 -0.63 10.00 -14.06
CA ALA A 252 0.46 10.76 -13.45
C ALA A 252 0.93 10.21 -12.09
N ARG A 253 0.16 9.30 -11.49
CA ARG A 253 0.51 8.60 -10.25
C ARG A 253 1.27 7.29 -10.49
N THR A 254 1.60 6.96 -11.73
CA THR A 254 2.29 5.71 -12.10
C THR A 254 3.60 6.04 -12.82
N ALA A 255 4.74 5.70 -12.23
CA ALA A 255 6.04 5.81 -12.91
C ALA A 255 6.37 4.48 -13.59
N ALA A 256 6.70 4.50 -14.88
CA ALA A 256 7.10 3.32 -15.63
C ALA A 256 8.62 3.32 -15.85
N VAL A 257 9.33 2.38 -15.20
CA VAL A 257 10.78 2.23 -15.32
C VAL A 257 11.10 0.87 -15.91
N CYS A 258 11.44 0.85 -17.20
CA CYS A 258 11.90 -0.35 -17.92
C CYS A 258 10.99 -1.59 -17.75
N GLY A 259 9.66 -1.40 -17.72
CA GLY A 259 8.66 -2.47 -17.59
C GLY A 259 8.21 -2.75 -16.15
N VAL A 260 8.65 -1.95 -15.17
CA VAL A 260 8.17 -2.00 -13.78
C VAL A 260 7.40 -0.73 -13.48
N LEU A 261 6.19 -0.86 -12.96
CA LEU A 261 5.40 0.28 -12.50
C LEU A 261 5.65 0.55 -11.02
N ILE A 262 5.88 1.81 -10.68
CA ILE A 262 6.15 2.27 -9.32
C ILE A 262 5.14 3.36 -8.96
N PRO A 263 4.49 3.29 -7.78
CA PRO A 263 3.52 4.29 -7.37
C PRO A 263 4.18 5.65 -7.08
N ARG A 264 3.53 6.74 -7.55
CA ARG A 264 3.87 8.13 -7.29
C ARG A 264 2.79 8.78 -6.45
N LEU A 265 3.16 9.29 -5.28
CA LEU A 265 2.23 9.95 -4.34
C LEU A 265 1.79 11.35 -4.76
N LYS A 266 2.60 12.02 -5.57
CA LYS A 266 2.35 13.36 -6.08
C LYS A 266 2.18 13.29 -7.58
N ASP A 267 1.20 14.03 -8.10
CA ASP A 267 1.05 14.29 -9.52
C ASP A 267 2.17 15.25 -9.95
N ALA A 268 3.36 14.71 -10.17
CA ALA A 268 4.53 15.45 -10.63
C ALA A 268 4.85 15.06 -12.08
N PRO A 269 5.06 16.04 -12.98
CA PRO A 269 5.54 15.73 -14.32
C PRO A 269 6.93 15.06 -14.19
N PRO A 270 7.21 14.03 -15.01
CA PRO A 270 8.55 13.45 -15.04
C PRO A 270 9.57 14.51 -15.47
N SER A 271 10.69 14.62 -14.77
CA SER A 271 11.73 15.59 -15.11
C SER A 271 12.66 15.05 -16.21
N SER A 272 13.32 15.95 -16.94
CA SER A 272 14.08 15.65 -18.16
C SER A 272 15.50 15.10 -17.91
N PHE A 273 15.65 14.12 -17.02
CA PHE A 273 16.86 13.31 -16.97
C PHE A 273 16.66 12.03 -17.77
N SER A 274 17.51 11.79 -18.77
CA SER A 274 17.43 10.60 -19.60
C SER A 274 18.81 9.98 -19.76
N VAL A 275 19.02 8.84 -19.11
CA VAL A 275 20.16 7.96 -19.37
C VAL A 275 19.95 7.25 -20.70
N VAL A 276 21.02 7.14 -21.51
CA VAL A 276 21.01 6.36 -22.75
C VAL A 276 20.67 4.90 -22.44
N LYS A 277 19.57 4.41 -23.03
CA LYS A 277 19.02 3.07 -22.75
C LYS A 277 19.80 1.99 -23.49
N THR A 278 20.99 1.67 -22.99
CA THR A 278 21.75 0.46 -23.40
C THR A 278 21.17 -0.81 -22.76
N PRO A 279 21.43 -2.01 -23.30
CA PRO A 279 20.90 -3.26 -22.72
C PRO A 279 21.27 -3.46 -21.24
N THR A 280 22.50 -3.11 -20.86
CA THR A 280 22.95 -3.17 -19.46
C THR A 280 22.27 -2.12 -18.59
N ALA A 281 22.11 -0.89 -19.09
CA ALA A 281 21.40 0.17 -18.37
C ALA A 281 19.92 -0.21 -18.13
N ILE A 282 19.23 -0.74 -19.15
CA ILE A 282 17.83 -1.21 -19.03
C ILE A 282 17.71 -2.29 -17.96
N THR A 283 18.62 -3.27 -17.97
CA THR A 283 18.63 -4.36 -16.99
C THR A 283 18.84 -3.83 -15.56
N ASN A 284 19.78 -2.90 -15.38
CA ASN A 284 20.06 -2.30 -14.08
C ASN A 284 18.91 -1.41 -13.59
N LEU A 285 18.34 -0.57 -14.46
CA LEU A 285 17.17 0.26 -14.15
C LEU A 285 15.98 -0.60 -13.72
N ARG A 286 15.73 -1.70 -14.43
CA ARG A 286 14.69 -2.67 -14.07
C ARG A 286 14.93 -3.28 -12.69
N ARG A 287 16.16 -3.70 -12.38
CA ARG A 287 16.51 -4.24 -11.06
C ARG A 287 16.29 -3.22 -9.95
N ILE A 288 16.70 -1.97 -10.16
CA ILE A 288 16.47 -0.87 -9.22
C ILE A 288 14.96 -0.67 -9.01
N ALA A 289 14.19 -0.59 -10.10
CA ALA A 289 12.74 -0.44 -10.06
C ALA A 289 12.02 -1.57 -9.32
N THR A 290 12.39 -2.83 -9.58
CA THR A 290 11.85 -3.99 -8.86
C THR A 290 12.20 -3.94 -7.37
N SER A 291 13.41 -3.51 -7.03
CA SER A 291 13.84 -3.39 -5.63
C SER A 291 13.07 -2.31 -4.87
N LEU A 292 12.68 -1.23 -5.55
CA LEU A 292 11.86 -0.16 -4.98
C LEU A 292 10.45 -0.61 -4.57
N LEU A 293 9.95 -1.73 -5.11
CA LEU A 293 8.67 -2.30 -4.68
C LEU A 293 8.71 -2.94 -3.28
N GLY A 294 9.91 -3.20 -2.73
CA GLY A 294 10.09 -3.92 -1.47
C GLY A 294 10.20 -3.08 -0.19
N PHE A 295 10.14 -1.73 -0.27
CA PHE A 295 10.40 -0.76 0.83
C PHE A 295 11.68 -0.93 1.63
N LYS A 296 12.60 -1.80 1.21
CA LYS A 296 13.89 -1.96 1.87
C LYS A 296 14.91 -0.97 1.29
N PRO A 297 15.83 -0.45 2.11
CA PRO A 297 16.97 0.31 1.61
C PRO A 297 17.75 -0.48 0.55
N ILE A 298 18.17 0.21 -0.52
CA ILE A 298 18.86 -0.41 -1.67
C ILE A 298 20.33 -0.02 -1.63
N LEU A 299 21.22 -1.01 -1.60
CA LEU A 299 22.66 -0.82 -1.74
C LEU A 299 23.08 -1.11 -3.18
N LEU A 300 23.69 -0.12 -3.86
CA LEU A 300 24.17 -0.25 -5.23
C LEU A 300 25.69 -0.33 -5.28
N ILE A 301 26.23 -1.49 -5.69
CA ILE A 301 27.67 -1.75 -5.79
C ILE A 301 28.08 -1.91 -7.25
N GLY A 302 29.24 -1.36 -7.61
CA GLY A 302 29.81 -1.50 -8.94
C GLY A 302 31.08 -0.69 -9.09
N LEU A 303 31.80 -0.91 -10.19
CA LEU A 303 33.07 -0.23 -10.49
C LEU A 303 32.95 1.31 -10.42
N PRO A 304 34.06 2.01 -10.13
CA PRO A 304 34.12 3.46 -10.28
C PRO A 304 33.67 3.87 -11.70
N ASN A 305 32.94 4.99 -11.81
CA ASN A 305 32.44 5.53 -13.08
C ASN A 305 31.48 4.62 -13.88
N ALA A 306 30.92 3.56 -13.28
CA ALA A 306 29.91 2.70 -13.93
C ALA A 306 28.52 3.36 -14.12
N GLY A 307 28.37 4.66 -13.84
CA GLY A 307 27.11 5.39 -14.01
C GLY A 307 26.07 5.14 -12.90
N LYS A 308 26.47 4.65 -11.72
CA LYS A 308 25.58 4.34 -10.58
C LYS A 308 24.65 5.51 -10.23
N THR A 309 25.22 6.68 -9.95
CA THR A 309 24.48 7.91 -9.64
C THR A 309 23.59 8.34 -10.80
N SER A 310 24.04 8.21 -12.04
CA SER A 310 23.23 8.51 -13.23
C SER A 310 21.98 7.65 -13.32
N LEU A 311 22.07 6.35 -13.01
CA LEU A 311 20.92 5.43 -12.99
C LEU A 311 19.93 5.82 -11.89
N ILE A 312 20.40 6.16 -10.69
CA ILE A 312 19.53 6.59 -9.59
C ILE A 312 18.82 7.90 -9.93
N ASN A 313 19.54 8.87 -10.51
CA ASN A 313 18.96 10.15 -10.93
C ASN A 313 17.89 9.96 -12.04
N ASP A 314 18.09 9.05 -12.99
CA ASP A 314 17.10 8.70 -14.02
C ASP A 314 15.81 8.12 -13.40
N VAL A 315 15.95 7.20 -12.44
CA VAL A 315 14.79 6.64 -11.72
C VAL A 315 14.10 7.70 -10.88
N ALA A 316 14.84 8.51 -10.12
CA ALA A 316 14.30 9.59 -9.31
C ALA A 316 13.56 10.63 -10.17
N ALA A 317 14.09 10.97 -11.34
CA ALA A 317 13.44 11.86 -12.31
C ALA A 317 12.13 11.28 -12.85
N THR A 318 12.16 10.00 -13.25
CA THR A 318 10.96 9.28 -13.73
C THR A 318 9.89 9.20 -12.64
N MET A 319 10.29 9.10 -11.37
CA MET A 319 9.40 9.09 -10.21
C MET A 319 8.96 10.48 -9.72
N GLY A 320 9.45 11.56 -10.33
CA GLY A 320 9.19 12.93 -9.87
C GLY A 320 9.81 13.26 -8.51
N GLN A 321 10.86 12.53 -8.12
CA GLN A 321 11.58 12.69 -6.85
C GLN A 321 12.91 13.44 -7.01
N ALA A 322 13.40 13.70 -8.23
CA ALA A 322 14.72 14.29 -8.47
C ALA A 322 14.95 15.62 -7.73
N GLU A 323 13.98 16.53 -7.75
CA GLU A 323 14.08 17.85 -7.10
C GLU A 323 13.99 17.75 -5.56
N SER A 324 13.23 16.78 -5.06
CA SER A 324 13.07 16.53 -3.63
C SER A 324 14.08 15.51 -3.10
N MET A 325 14.96 14.93 -3.90
CA MET A 325 15.96 14.00 -3.39
C MET A 325 17.04 14.76 -2.61
N VAL A 326 17.49 14.19 -1.50
CA VAL A 326 18.60 14.71 -0.70
C VAL A 326 19.80 13.80 -0.92
N THR A 327 20.86 14.33 -1.53
CA THR A 327 22.12 13.61 -1.73
C THR A 327 23.09 13.96 -0.61
N LEU A 328 23.58 12.94 0.09
CA LEU A 328 24.56 13.04 1.16
C LEU A 328 25.86 12.40 0.67
N HIS A 329 26.93 13.19 0.54
CA HIS A 329 28.26 12.68 0.25
C HIS A 329 29.00 12.51 1.58
N LEU A 330 29.24 11.26 1.99
CA LEU A 330 29.90 10.98 3.27
C LEU A 330 31.42 10.92 3.08
N ASN A 331 32.13 11.43 4.08
CA ASN A 331 33.58 11.38 4.17
C ASN A 331 34.03 11.34 5.64
N GLU A 332 35.32 11.13 5.88
CA GLU A 332 35.90 11.02 7.23
C GLU A 332 35.69 12.26 8.12
N GLN A 333 35.36 13.41 7.54
CA GLN A 333 35.10 14.67 8.25
C GLN A 333 33.60 14.94 8.48
N THR A 334 32.72 14.04 8.05
CA THR A 334 31.28 14.24 8.16
C THR A 334 30.83 14.16 9.62
N ASP A 335 30.26 15.25 10.13
CA ASP A 335 29.76 15.33 11.51
C ASP A 335 28.32 14.81 11.61
N ALA A 336 28.10 13.86 12.53
CA ALA A 336 26.80 13.32 12.92
C ALA A 336 25.75 14.40 13.26
N LYS A 337 26.18 15.49 13.91
CA LYS A 337 25.28 16.59 14.32
C LYS A 337 24.67 17.30 13.11
N SER A 338 25.41 17.40 12.00
CA SER A 338 24.90 18.00 10.77
C SER A 338 23.80 17.16 10.11
N LEU A 339 23.87 15.82 10.29
CA LEU A 339 22.91 14.87 9.74
C LEU A 339 21.63 14.80 10.57
N LEU A 340 21.75 14.63 11.89
CA LEU A 340 20.59 14.45 12.78
C LEU A 340 20.06 15.76 13.36
N GLY A 341 20.93 16.69 13.69
CA GLY A 341 20.59 17.95 14.33
C GLY A 341 21.31 18.17 15.64
N MET A 342 21.15 19.37 16.17
CA MET A 342 21.76 19.82 17.42
C MET A 342 20.89 20.87 18.10
N TYR A 343 21.09 21.04 19.41
CA TYR A 343 20.56 22.22 20.10
C TYR A 343 21.49 23.41 19.85
N ALA A 344 20.92 24.50 19.33
CA ALA A 344 21.63 25.75 19.07
C ALA A 344 20.98 26.90 19.85
N THR A 345 21.76 27.95 20.14
CA THR A 345 21.24 29.17 20.77
C THR A 345 20.22 29.84 19.87
N SER A 346 19.04 30.15 20.41
CA SER A 346 17.98 30.85 19.68
C SER A 346 18.17 32.38 19.77
N SER A 347 17.54 33.11 18.85
CA SER A 347 17.55 34.58 18.85
C SER A 347 16.83 35.20 20.05
N ALA A 348 16.02 34.43 20.78
CA ALA A 348 15.46 34.84 22.07
C ALA A 348 16.51 34.61 23.17
N THR A 349 16.86 35.68 23.88
CA THR A 349 17.90 35.72 24.91
C THR A 349 17.80 34.55 25.90
N GLY A 350 18.88 33.77 26.00
CA GLY A 350 19.03 32.69 27.00
C GLY A 350 18.33 31.37 26.66
N SER A 351 17.82 31.18 25.44
CA SER A 351 17.11 29.94 25.07
C SER A 351 17.89 29.09 24.05
N PHE A 352 17.76 27.77 24.18
CA PHE A 352 18.26 26.79 23.22
C PHE A 352 17.09 26.19 22.45
N ALA A 353 17.23 26.09 21.13
CA ALA A 353 16.23 25.48 20.25
C ALA A 353 16.82 24.28 19.52
N TRP A 354 16.03 23.21 19.39
CA TRP A 354 16.40 22.07 18.57
C TRP A 354 16.40 22.47 17.09
N GLN A 355 17.53 22.24 16.42
CA GLN A 355 17.67 22.42 14.98
C GLN A 355 17.85 21.05 14.31
N PRO A 356 16.87 20.57 13.52
CA PRO A 356 16.98 19.28 12.85
C PRO A 356 18.04 19.34 11.73
N GLY A 357 18.87 18.31 11.66
CA GLY A 357 19.85 18.11 10.59
C GLY A 357 19.21 17.67 9.27
N VAL A 358 20.04 17.51 8.24
CA VAL A 358 19.57 17.23 6.86
C VAL A 358 18.80 15.91 6.76
N LEU A 359 19.27 14.86 7.42
CA LEU A 359 18.64 13.54 7.40
C LEU A 359 17.33 13.54 8.20
N THR A 360 17.29 14.23 9.34
CA THR A 360 16.07 14.38 10.15
C THR A 360 14.98 15.14 9.40
N LYS A 361 15.34 16.19 8.65
CA LYS A 361 14.39 16.92 7.79
C LYS A 361 13.87 16.02 6.67
N ALA A 362 14.77 15.34 5.94
CA ALA A 362 14.41 14.44 4.86
C ALA A 362 13.46 13.32 5.32
N ALA A 363 13.76 12.69 6.46
CA ALA A 363 12.92 11.65 7.05
C ALA A 363 11.53 12.17 7.44
N ARG A 364 11.43 13.35 8.06
CA ARG A 364 10.14 13.98 8.42
C ARG A 364 9.30 14.33 7.20
N GLU A 365 9.95 14.77 6.13
CA GLU A 365 9.30 15.19 4.87
C GLU A 365 9.00 13.99 3.94
N GLY A 366 9.46 12.79 4.28
CA GLY A 366 9.31 11.59 3.43
C GLY A 366 10.09 11.68 2.11
N ARG A 367 11.24 12.36 2.12
CA ARG A 367 12.08 12.59 0.94
C ARG A 367 13.02 11.42 0.68
N TRP A 368 13.33 11.19 -0.59
CA TRP A 368 14.39 10.25 -0.97
C TRP A 368 15.74 10.73 -0.46
N VAL A 369 16.53 9.81 0.10
CA VAL A 369 17.90 10.08 0.55
C VAL A 369 18.84 9.18 -0.25
N LEU A 370 19.74 9.80 -1.01
CA LEU A 370 20.84 9.12 -1.69
C LEU A 370 22.11 9.33 -0.86
N ILE A 371 22.74 8.24 -0.42
CA ILE A 371 24.01 8.30 0.29
C ILE A 371 25.10 7.84 -0.67
N GLU A 372 26.05 8.73 -0.96
CA GLU A 372 27.25 8.43 -1.73
C GLU A 372 28.45 8.19 -0.81
N ASP A 373 29.36 7.33 -1.27
CA ASP A 373 30.61 6.98 -0.59
C ASP A 373 30.41 6.52 0.86
N LEU A 374 29.39 5.67 1.09
CA LEU A 374 29.06 5.12 2.41
C LEU A 374 30.25 4.42 3.08
N ASP A 375 31.15 3.83 2.30
CA ASP A 375 32.38 3.18 2.75
C ASP A 375 33.41 4.16 3.36
N ARG A 376 33.27 5.46 3.10
CA ARG A 376 34.13 6.53 3.65
C ARG A 376 33.54 7.19 4.89
N ALA A 377 32.36 6.77 5.33
CA ALA A 377 31.70 7.37 6.48
C ALA A 377 32.40 6.96 7.80
N PRO A 378 32.55 7.88 8.77
CA PRO A 378 33.05 7.56 10.10
C PRO A 378 32.17 6.52 10.80
N SER A 379 32.76 5.67 11.64
CA SER A 379 32.03 4.63 12.38
C SER A 379 30.87 5.19 13.23
N GLU A 380 31.03 6.40 13.76
CA GLU A 380 29.96 7.10 14.50
C GLU A 380 28.77 7.41 13.58
N VAL A 381 29.01 7.92 12.38
CA VAL A 381 27.96 8.20 11.39
C VAL A 381 27.27 6.91 10.94
N LEU A 382 28.02 5.85 10.68
CA LEU A 382 27.46 4.55 10.32
C LEU A 382 26.57 3.98 11.42
N GLY A 383 27.02 4.03 12.67
CA GLY A 383 26.25 3.60 13.84
C GLY A 383 24.93 4.35 14.02
N LEU A 384 24.85 5.59 13.54
CA LEU A 384 23.65 6.41 13.59
C LEU A 384 22.69 6.16 12.42
N ILE A 385 23.20 5.80 11.25
CA ILE A 385 22.38 5.50 10.07
C ILE A 385 21.76 4.09 10.17
N LEU A 386 22.45 3.15 10.82
CA LEU A 386 22.03 1.75 10.91
C LEU A 386 20.59 1.56 11.46
N PRO A 387 20.16 2.18 12.57
CA PRO A 387 18.79 2.03 13.06
C PRO A 387 17.74 2.56 12.09
N ILE A 388 18.08 3.54 11.25
CA ILE A 388 17.18 4.07 10.21
C ILE A 388 17.01 3.06 9.09
N ILE A 389 18.09 2.37 8.72
CA ILE A 389 18.09 1.28 7.74
C ILE A 389 17.30 0.07 8.27
N GLU A 390 17.44 -0.26 9.55
CA GLU A 390 16.82 -1.44 10.16
C GLU A 390 15.34 -1.26 10.54
N ARG A 391 14.93 -0.04 10.93
CA ARG A 391 13.55 0.25 11.38
C ARG A 391 12.69 0.97 10.35
N GLY A 392 13.29 1.50 9.29
CA GLY A 392 12.58 2.19 8.21
C GLY A 392 11.88 1.26 7.20
N SER A 393 11.91 -0.05 7.44
CA SER A 393 11.31 -1.10 6.58
C SER A 393 9.97 -1.59 7.09
#